data_AF-A0A1G6TIU3-F1
#
_entry.id   AF-A0A1G6TIU3-F1
#
_cell.length_a   1.000
_cell.length_b   1.000
_cell.length_c   1.000
_cell.angle_alpha   90.00
_cell.angle_beta   90.00
_cell.angle_gamma   90.00
#
_symmetry.space_group_name_H-M   'P 1'
#
loop_
_entity.id
_entity.type
_entity.pdbx_description
1 polymer ?
#
loop_
_entity_poly.entity_id
_entity_poly.type
_entity_poly.pdbx_seq_one_letter_code
_entity_poly.pdbx_strand_id
1 'polypeptide(L)'
;MNEKGLDQARDDSIQIRDPENSLENGQIKCPQCGATDIQMNPKTGHLRCNFCRHEFDVDLAEEDADISSLEGTSAGSGASDISEDADNMMTLKCQSCGAEVVIDTASSVQARCHWCRNTLSLNQQVPNGAVPDVLLPFQVQKQDAKEEIENFVQKRKFFAHPTFTKEFTTDNICGVYFPYMLVDVNGHMKLSGKGEIKTRTRTIKKDDKEYTVYDADLYQVDREFDIFIDDLSIEASSDKLDYSAKDKTTNIINAIMPFDTENCVKFNANYLKGYTSEKRDTNIGLLKKATDAQSSDVARLAAKETLTAYDRGVKWEEEDFTVKGDSWKAAYLPVWLYSYMEKKDSKNLLHYVAVNARTLETMGSVPINFTKLFFCAVLVEIVSLIGALILNLVAGWDTFNGTSFQEYKNAYWLLLVSGPIFYYTIYMRYRNSDARHVYELETKHEMSNLVKEDKFIKSEYGLREETIIGENSSALKGNRLDFSQDKVLNKALKKGIDLNEAIKNKDRLDRMDKD
;
A
#
# COMPACT_ATOMS: atom_id res chain seq x y z
N MET A 1 14.56 24.35 -26.96
CA MET A 1 14.72 23.22 -27.91
C MET A 1 15.19 22.03 -27.10
N ASN A 2 14.43 20.99 -26.77
CA ASN A 2 13.06 20.58 -27.13
C ASN A 2 12.48 19.93 -25.86
N GLU A 3 11.37 20.43 -25.34
CA GLU A 3 10.48 19.65 -24.49
C GLU A 3 9.63 18.81 -25.43
N LYS A 4 9.86 17.49 -25.44
CA LYS A 4 8.94 16.55 -26.09
C LYS A 4 7.83 16.27 -25.09
N GLY A 5 6.63 16.78 -25.36
CA GLY A 5 5.40 16.34 -24.72
C GLY A 5 5.23 14.84 -24.90
N LEU A 6 4.80 14.16 -23.84
CA LEU A 6 4.20 12.84 -23.96
C LEU A 6 2.81 13.05 -24.59
N ASP A 7 2.71 12.92 -25.91
CA ASP A 7 1.43 12.66 -26.56
C ASP A 7 0.94 11.29 -26.08
N GLN A 8 0.02 11.27 -25.13
CA GLN A 8 -0.74 10.07 -24.78
C GLN A 8 -1.84 9.93 -25.84
N ALA A 9 -1.64 9.01 -26.77
CA ALA A 9 -2.63 8.69 -27.79
C ALA A 9 -3.91 8.14 -27.12
N ARG A 10 -5.07 8.67 -27.52
CA ARG A 10 -6.38 8.15 -27.10
C ARG A 10 -6.50 6.69 -27.55
N ASP A 11 -6.88 5.80 -26.64
CA ASP A 11 -7.10 4.39 -26.96
C ASP A 11 -8.55 4.19 -27.41
N ASP A 12 -8.77 4.15 -28.72
CA ASP A 12 -10.10 3.99 -29.34
C ASP A 12 -10.74 2.59 -29.07
N SER A 13 -10.08 1.69 -28.34
CA SER A 13 -10.59 0.35 -28.01
C SER A 13 -11.42 0.27 -26.72
N ILE A 14 -11.44 1.33 -25.90
CA ILE A 14 -12.12 1.36 -24.60
C ILE A 14 -13.61 1.71 -24.77
N GLN A 15 -14.51 0.86 -24.29
CA GLN A 15 -15.94 1.14 -24.27
C GLN A 15 -16.31 2.03 -23.09
N ILE A 16 -16.64 3.30 -23.36
CA ILE A 16 -17.08 4.24 -22.33
C ILE A 16 -18.56 3.98 -22.01
N ARG A 17 -18.84 3.63 -20.76
CA ARG A 17 -20.20 3.59 -20.20
C ARG A 17 -20.44 4.93 -19.54
N ASP A 18 -21.46 5.65 -19.99
CA ASP A 18 -21.81 6.95 -19.41
C ASP A 18 -22.99 6.75 -18.44
N PRO A 19 -22.76 6.71 -17.12
CA PRO A 19 -23.86 6.61 -16.17
C PRO A 19 -24.57 7.96 -16.12
N GLU A 20 -25.57 8.19 -16.98
CA GLU A 20 -26.39 9.41 -17.14
C GLU A 20 -26.06 10.46 -16.07
N ASN A 21 -25.03 11.28 -16.31
CA ASN A 21 -24.60 12.25 -15.32
C ASN A 21 -25.58 13.41 -15.40
N SER A 22 -26.75 13.24 -14.79
CA SER A 22 -27.91 14.15 -14.88
C SER A 22 -27.66 15.52 -14.21
N LEU A 23 -26.45 15.75 -13.71
CA LEU A 23 -26.03 16.95 -12.98
C LEU A 23 -25.13 17.82 -13.85
N GLU A 24 -25.73 18.79 -14.56
CA GLU A 24 -25.02 19.76 -15.46
C GLU A 24 -23.79 20.44 -14.83
N ASN A 25 -23.73 20.55 -13.49
CA ASN A 25 -22.60 21.15 -12.77
C ASN A 25 -22.00 20.23 -11.68
N GLY A 26 -22.30 18.93 -11.72
CA GLY A 26 -21.83 17.97 -10.70
C GLY A 26 -22.34 18.22 -9.27
N GLN A 27 -23.36 19.07 -9.09
CA GLN A 27 -23.94 19.45 -7.80
C GLN A 27 -25.45 19.28 -7.80
N ILE A 28 -26.00 18.78 -6.69
CA ILE A 28 -27.45 18.73 -6.47
C ILE A 28 -27.93 19.96 -5.69
N LYS A 29 -29.18 20.38 -5.97
CA LYS A 29 -29.87 21.44 -5.23
C LYS A 29 -30.70 20.83 -4.10
N CYS A 30 -30.91 21.58 -3.03
CA CYS A 30 -31.74 21.11 -1.92
C CYS A 30 -33.19 20.86 -2.39
N PRO A 31 -33.77 19.66 -2.15
CA PRO A 31 -35.12 19.33 -2.61
C PRO A 31 -36.21 20.16 -1.93
N GLN A 32 -35.95 20.66 -0.70
CA GLN A 32 -36.92 21.43 0.07
C GLN A 32 -36.92 22.93 -0.27
N CYS A 33 -35.76 23.54 -0.57
CA CYS A 33 -35.67 24.99 -0.75
C CYS A 33 -34.89 25.47 -1.99
N GLY A 34 -34.29 24.56 -2.76
CA GLY A 34 -33.53 24.89 -3.97
C GLY A 34 -32.14 25.51 -3.74
N ALA A 35 -31.70 25.69 -2.49
CA ALA A 35 -30.36 26.23 -2.20
C ALA A 35 -29.24 25.26 -2.61
N THR A 36 -28.12 25.82 -3.04
CA THR A 36 -26.89 25.10 -3.43
C THR A 36 -25.85 25.05 -2.31
N ASP A 37 -26.06 25.77 -1.20
CA ASP A 37 -25.22 25.69 -0.01
C ASP A 37 -25.54 24.40 0.76
N ILE A 38 -24.93 23.31 0.33
CA ILE A 38 -25.11 21.95 0.85
C ILE A 38 -23.72 21.41 1.22
N GLN A 39 -23.64 20.71 2.35
CA GLN A 39 -22.44 20.03 2.80
C GLN A 39 -22.80 18.69 3.42
N MET A 40 -21.88 17.75 3.41
CA MET A 40 -22.05 16.50 4.12
C MET A 40 -22.07 16.74 5.64
N ASN A 41 -22.99 16.09 6.34
CA ASN A 41 -22.96 15.99 7.78
C ASN A 41 -22.03 14.83 8.18
N PRO A 42 -20.87 15.10 8.81
CA PRO A 42 -19.88 14.05 9.12
C PRO A 42 -20.36 13.05 10.18
N LYS A 43 -21.48 13.31 10.87
CA LYS A 43 -22.06 12.36 11.83
C LYS A 43 -22.97 11.33 11.19
N THR A 44 -23.67 11.72 10.12
CA THR A 44 -24.71 10.90 9.50
C THR A 44 -24.34 10.44 8.10
N GLY A 45 -23.35 11.06 7.45
CA GLY A 45 -22.98 10.80 6.05
C GLY A 45 -23.93 11.45 5.03
N HIS A 46 -25.11 11.89 5.49
CA HIS A 46 -26.12 12.55 4.67
C HIS A 46 -25.71 13.95 4.25
N LEU A 47 -26.29 14.45 3.15
CA LEU A 47 -26.14 15.83 2.76
C LEU A 47 -27.11 16.71 3.53
N ARG A 48 -26.61 17.84 4.04
CA ARG A 48 -27.39 18.82 4.80
C ARG A 48 -27.34 20.17 4.09
N CYS A 49 -28.52 20.74 3.86
CA CYS A 49 -28.63 22.11 3.40
C CYS A 49 -28.28 23.08 4.54
N ASN A 50 -27.32 23.98 4.31
CA ASN A 50 -26.94 24.99 5.30
C ASN A 50 -27.97 26.12 5.44
N PHE A 51 -28.84 26.30 4.45
CA PHE A 51 -29.91 27.30 4.46
C PHE A 51 -31.14 26.82 5.25
N CYS A 52 -31.79 25.74 4.83
CA CYS A 52 -33.05 25.26 5.45
C CYS A 52 -32.87 24.13 6.47
N ARG A 53 -31.64 23.60 6.62
CA ARG A 53 -31.28 22.50 7.52
C ARG A 53 -31.91 21.14 7.20
N HIS A 54 -32.60 21.01 6.06
CA HIS A 54 -33.06 19.73 5.55
C HIS A 54 -31.86 18.79 5.29
N GLU A 55 -31.96 17.56 5.79
CA GLU A 55 -31.02 16.48 5.54
C GLU A 55 -31.65 15.46 4.59
N PHE A 56 -30.87 14.97 3.65
CA PHE A 56 -31.33 14.03 2.63
C PHE A 56 -30.17 13.20 2.12
N ASP A 57 -30.50 12.01 1.65
CA ASP A 57 -29.56 11.06 1.08
C ASP A 57 -29.32 11.32 -0.41
N VAL A 58 -28.16 10.85 -0.87
CA VAL A 58 -27.86 10.66 -2.28
C VAL A 58 -27.89 9.17 -2.52
N ASP A 59 -28.41 8.76 -3.67
CA ASP A 59 -28.43 7.36 -4.05
C ASP A 59 -27.01 6.79 -4.04
N LEU A 60 -26.87 5.56 -3.53
CA LEU A 60 -25.64 4.79 -3.66
C LEU A 60 -25.26 4.72 -5.14
N ALA A 61 -23.96 4.59 -5.42
CA ALA A 61 -23.54 4.31 -6.78
C ALA A 61 -24.26 3.05 -7.27
N GLU A 62 -24.66 3.04 -8.54
CA GLU A 62 -25.27 1.85 -9.14
C GLU A 62 -24.33 0.65 -8.98
N GLU A 63 -24.88 -0.49 -8.59
CA GLU A 63 -24.14 -1.75 -8.52
C GLU A 63 -23.51 -2.04 -9.88
N ASP A 64 -22.29 -2.55 -9.85
CA ASP A 64 -21.58 -2.93 -11.06
C ASP A 64 -22.31 -4.02 -11.83
N ALA A 65 -22.08 -4.03 -13.14
CA ALA A 65 -22.49 -5.16 -13.96
C ALA A 65 -21.77 -6.43 -13.47
N ASP A 66 -22.44 -7.58 -13.60
CA ASP A 66 -21.88 -8.88 -13.23
C ASP A 66 -20.48 -9.08 -13.85
N ILE A 67 -19.46 -9.18 -12.99
CA ILE A 67 -18.03 -9.29 -13.34
C ILE A 67 -17.81 -10.49 -14.27
N SER A 68 -18.57 -11.58 -14.10
CA SER A 68 -18.42 -12.79 -14.91
C SER A 68 -18.74 -12.59 -16.39
N SER A 69 -19.53 -11.55 -16.71
CA SER A 69 -19.94 -11.19 -18.07
C SER A 69 -19.03 -10.17 -18.76
N LEU A 70 -18.01 -9.66 -18.06
CA LEU A 70 -17.10 -8.66 -18.62
C LEU A 70 -16.25 -9.26 -19.75
N GLU A 71 -16.28 -8.59 -20.92
CA GLU A 71 -15.45 -8.87 -22.07
C GLU A 71 -14.82 -7.56 -22.58
N GLY A 72 -13.50 -7.59 -22.86
CA GLY A 72 -12.76 -6.39 -23.28
C GLY A 72 -12.67 -5.33 -22.18
N THR A 73 -12.21 -4.13 -22.55
CA THR A 73 -12.02 -3.02 -21.59
C THR A 73 -13.18 -2.05 -21.66
N SER A 74 -13.84 -1.85 -20.51
CA SER A 74 -14.88 -0.86 -20.31
C SER A 74 -14.49 0.13 -19.23
N ALA A 75 -14.95 1.38 -19.34
CA ALA A 75 -14.62 2.44 -18.39
C ALA A 75 -15.83 3.35 -18.16
N GLY A 76 -15.99 3.83 -16.92
CA GLY A 76 -16.86 4.96 -16.61
C GLY A 76 -16.39 6.24 -17.29
N SER A 77 -17.27 7.23 -17.41
CA SER A 77 -16.92 8.53 -18.01
C SER A 77 -15.87 9.29 -17.20
N GLY A 78 -15.77 9.06 -15.90
CA GLY A 78 -14.69 9.60 -15.06
C GLY A 78 -13.35 8.87 -15.20
N ALA A 79 -13.37 7.62 -15.66
CA ALA A 79 -12.20 6.79 -15.94
C ALA A 79 -11.66 6.96 -17.38
N SER A 80 -12.38 7.66 -18.26
CA SER A 80 -11.94 7.90 -19.65
C SER A 80 -10.67 8.75 -19.74
N ASP A 81 -10.05 8.79 -20.92
CA ASP A 81 -8.86 9.60 -21.12
C ASP A 81 -9.11 11.09 -20.80
N ILE A 82 -8.16 11.68 -20.07
CA ILE A 82 -8.24 13.07 -19.63
C ILE A 82 -8.23 13.99 -20.86
N SER A 83 -9.29 14.76 -21.07
CA SER A 83 -9.36 15.79 -22.11
C SER A 83 -8.65 17.07 -21.68
N GLU A 84 -7.77 17.63 -22.52
CA GLU A 84 -7.07 18.90 -22.24
C GLU A 84 -8.01 20.13 -22.23
N ASP A 85 -9.20 20.02 -22.82
CA ASP A 85 -10.15 21.12 -22.96
C ASP A 85 -11.27 21.03 -21.91
N ALA A 86 -11.11 21.75 -20.79
CA ALA A 86 -12.25 22.08 -19.93
C ALA A 86 -12.27 23.59 -19.69
N ASP A 87 -13.33 24.23 -20.22
CA ASP A 87 -13.54 25.67 -20.10
C ASP A 87 -13.88 26.05 -18.64
N ASN A 88 -13.11 27.00 -18.09
CA ASN A 88 -13.26 27.74 -16.83
C ASN A 88 -12.71 27.14 -15.53
N MET A 89 -12.50 25.82 -15.44
CA MET A 89 -11.76 25.22 -14.31
C MET A 89 -10.28 25.14 -14.66
N MET A 90 -9.38 25.44 -13.73
CA MET A 90 -7.94 25.33 -13.94
C MET A 90 -7.28 24.73 -12.72
N THR A 91 -6.39 23.76 -12.93
CA THR A 91 -5.62 23.15 -11.85
C THR A 91 -4.28 23.86 -11.73
N LEU A 92 -3.89 24.26 -10.53
CA LEU A 92 -2.59 24.87 -10.23
C LEU A 92 -1.71 23.90 -9.42
N LYS A 93 -0.49 23.64 -9.88
CA LYS A 93 0.47 22.78 -9.19
C LYS A 93 1.41 23.59 -8.30
N CYS A 94 1.45 23.23 -7.02
CA CYS A 94 2.32 23.87 -6.05
C CYS A 94 3.78 23.43 -6.21
N GLN A 95 4.64 24.35 -6.63
CA GLN A 95 6.09 24.11 -6.78
C GLN A 95 6.82 23.76 -5.47
N SER A 96 6.21 24.04 -4.31
CA SER A 96 6.85 23.82 -2.99
C SER A 96 6.54 22.45 -2.36
N CYS A 97 5.40 21.85 -2.69
CA CYS A 97 5.02 20.55 -2.13
C CYS A 97 4.53 19.54 -3.18
N GLY A 98 4.45 19.95 -4.44
CA GLY A 98 3.98 19.15 -5.57
C GLY A 98 2.46 19.04 -5.68
N ALA A 99 1.72 19.54 -4.70
CA ALA A 99 0.29 19.31 -4.61
C ALA A 99 -0.53 20.20 -5.55
N GLU A 100 -1.64 19.69 -6.04
CA GLU A 100 -2.44 20.31 -7.08
C GLU A 100 -3.74 20.89 -6.50
N VAL A 101 -4.09 22.10 -6.91
CA VAL A 101 -5.23 22.85 -6.39
C VAL A 101 -6.09 23.31 -7.54
N VAL A 102 -7.35 22.92 -7.53
CA VAL A 102 -8.31 23.27 -8.57
C VAL A 102 -8.97 24.59 -8.22
N ILE A 103 -8.94 25.53 -9.15
CA ILE A 103 -9.66 26.80 -9.02
C ILE A 103 -10.59 26.99 -10.22
N ASP A 104 -11.74 27.55 -9.94
CA ASP A 104 -12.58 28.15 -10.97
C ASP A 104 -12.02 29.54 -11.29
N THR A 105 -11.59 29.74 -12.52
CA THR A 105 -10.99 31.01 -12.96
C THR A 105 -12.01 32.11 -13.18
N ALA A 106 -13.31 31.78 -13.25
CA ALA A 106 -14.37 32.78 -13.22
C ALA A 106 -14.52 33.41 -11.82
N SER A 107 -14.15 32.71 -10.74
CA SER A 107 -14.32 33.16 -9.36
C SER A 107 -13.03 33.58 -8.64
N SER A 108 -11.85 33.03 -8.98
CA SER A 108 -10.57 33.45 -8.41
C SER A 108 -9.38 33.16 -9.33
N VAL A 109 -8.40 34.07 -9.38
CA VAL A 109 -7.14 33.93 -10.16
C VAL A 109 -5.94 33.47 -9.31
N GLN A 110 -6.15 33.28 -8.01
CA GLN A 110 -5.13 32.80 -7.06
C GLN A 110 -5.72 31.75 -6.14
N ALA A 111 -4.94 30.71 -5.85
CA ALA A 111 -5.28 29.67 -4.88
C ALA A 111 -4.27 29.68 -3.75
N ARG A 112 -4.64 29.24 -2.55
CA ARG A 112 -3.64 28.87 -1.54
C ARG A 112 -3.49 27.36 -1.53
N CYS A 113 -2.26 26.90 -1.67
CA CYS A 113 -1.93 25.50 -1.52
C CYS A 113 -2.31 25.03 -0.11
N HIS A 114 -3.20 24.04 -0.02
CA HIS A 114 -3.67 23.52 1.26
C HIS A 114 -2.57 22.79 2.05
N TRP A 115 -1.53 22.29 1.35
CA TRP A 115 -0.42 21.55 1.96
C TRP A 115 0.66 22.44 2.56
N CYS A 116 1.20 23.38 1.79
CA CYS A 116 2.31 24.23 2.26
C CYS A 116 1.94 25.70 2.41
N ARG A 117 0.65 26.05 2.23
CA ARG A 117 0.10 27.41 2.32
C ARG A 117 0.72 28.42 1.36
N ASN A 118 1.48 27.94 0.37
CA ASN A 118 2.05 28.80 -0.66
C ASN A 118 0.92 29.31 -1.57
N THR A 119 0.98 30.57 -1.95
CA THR A 119 -0.01 31.15 -2.86
C THR A 119 0.37 30.75 -4.29
N LEU A 120 -0.57 30.11 -4.97
CA LEU A 120 -0.47 29.63 -6.33
C LEU A 120 -1.09 30.66 -7.28
N SER A 121 -0.45 30.84 -8.44
CA SER A 121 -0.91 31.75 -9.50
C SER A 121 -1.05 31.01 -10.82
N LEU A 122 -1.76 31.61 -11.78
CA LEU A 122 -2.05 31.03 -13.11
C LEU A 122 -0.81 30.57 -13.89
N ASN A 123 0.39 31.04 -13.53
CA ASN A 123 1.66 30.58 -14.13
C ASN A 123 2.02 29.13 -13.76
N GLN A 124 1.24 28.46 -12.91
CA GLN A 124 1.49 27.10 -12.40
C GLN A 124 0.41 26.11 -12.88
N GLN A 125 -0.25 26.38 -14.01
CA GLN A 125 -1.31 25.53 -14.55
C GLN A 125 -0.84 24.12 -14.91
N VAL A 126 -1.72 23.15 -14.68
CA VAL A 126 -1.66 21.78 -15.21
C VAL A 126 -3.01 21.41 -15.84
N PRO A 127 -3.06 20.43 -16.76
CA PRO A 127 -4.30 20.01 -17.41
C PRO A 127 -5.41 19.68 -16.41
N ASN A 128 -6.66 19.88 -16.80
CA ASN A 128 -7.79 19.54 -15.97
C ASN A 128 -7.95 18.01 -15.90
N GLY A 129 -7.61 17.41 -14.76
CA GLY A 129 -7.92 16.00 -14.48
C GLY A 129 -9.43 15.72 -14.52
N ALA A 130 -9.78 14.47 -14.82
CA ALA A 130 -11.17 14.01 -14.99
C ALA A 130 -11.98 14.09 -13.68
N VAL A 131 -13.28 14.34 -13.82
CA VAL A 131 -14.25 14.23 -12.73
C VAL A 131 -14.47 12.74 -12.44
N PRO A 132 -14.37 12.26 -11.20
CA PRO A 132 -14.54 10.83 -10.91
C PRO A 132 -15.99 10.38 -11.10
N ASP A 133 -16.19 9.09 -11.30
CA ASP A 133 -17.51 8.45 -11.41
C ASP A 133 -18.19 8.36 -10.04
N VAL A 134 -17.40 8.00 -9.02
CA VAL A 134 -17.87 7.72 -7.66
C VAL A 134 -17.02 8.41 -6.61
N LEU A 135 -17.59 8.56 -5.42
CA LEU A 135 -16.92 9.13 -4.27
C LEU A 135 -17.33 8.35 -3.02
N LEU A 136 -16.37 8.05 -2.14
CA LEU A 136 -16.63 7.43 -0.86
C LEU A 136 -16.75 8.51 0.23
N PRO A 137 -17.92 8.74 0.86
CA PRO A 137 -18.08 9.85 1.81
C PRO A 137 -17.20 9.69 3.06
N PHE A 138 -16.71 10.81 3.62
CA PHE A 138 -16.04 10.78 4.93
C PHE A 138 -16.99 10.23 6.01
N GLN A 139 -16.54 9.27 6.81
CA GLN A 139 -17.31 8.76 7.95
C GLN A 139 -16.64 9.10 9.28
N VAL A 140 -15.31 9.00 9.32
CA VAL A 140 -14.49 9.35 10.48
C VAL A 140 -14.45 10.87 10.64
N GLN A 141 -14.72 11.36 11.85
CA GLN A 141 -14.67 12.79 12.13
C GLN A 141 -13.22 13.26 12.30
N LYS A 142 -13.01 14.56 12.05
CA LYS A 142 -11.69 15.17 12.22
C LYS A 142 -11.10 14.95 13.62
N GLN A 143 -11.94 14.93 14.65
CA GLN A 143 -11.49 14.77 16.03
C GLN A 143 -10.90 13.37 16.28
N ASP A 144 -11.58 12.33 15.80
CA ASP A 144 -11.11 10.95 15.93
C ASP A 144 -9.78 10.76 15.18
N ALA A 145 -9.67 11.33 13.97
CA ALA A 145 -8.42 11.32 13.22
C ALA A 145 -7.28 12.10 13.90
N LYS A 146 -7.60 13.20 14.62
CA LYS A 146 -6.60 13.91 15.43
C LYS A 146 -6.06 13.04 16.54
N GLU A 147 -6.93 12.30 17.22
CA GLU A 147 -6.56 11.39 18.30
C GLU A 147 -5.69 10.25 17.78
N GLU A 148 -6.04 9.64 16.66
CA GLU A 148 -5.22 8.58 16.07
C GLU A 148 -3.84 9.06 15.60
N ILE A 149 -3.76 10.20 14.93
CA ILE A 149 -2.48 10.79 14.52
C ILE A 149 -1.63 11.13 15.75
N GLU A 150 -2.24 11.67 16.80
CA GLU A 150 -1.55 11.97 18.05
C GLU A 150 -1.02 10.69 18.71
N ASN A 151 -1.86 9.66 18.87
CA ASN A 151 -1.48 8.37 19.43
C ASN A 151 -0.33 7.74 18.63
N PHE A 152 -0.43 7.75 17.30
CA PHE A 152 0.58 7.24 16.38
C PHE A 152 1.94 7.91 16.58
N VAL A 153 1.96 9.24 16.70
CA VAL A 153 3.16 10.04 16.93
C VAL A 153 3.70 9.87 18.35
N GLN A 154 2.83 9.79 19.37
CA GLN A 154 3.21 9.61 20.77
C GLN A 154 3.95 8.28 20.98
N LYS A 155 3.48 7.18 20.39
CA LYS A 155 4.14 5.87 20.41
C LYS A 155 5.56 5.92 19.79
N ARG A 156 5.78 6.86 18.87
CA ARG A 156 7.06 7.09 18.18
C ARG A 156 7.79 8.35 18.67
N LYS A 157 7.49 8.86 19.87
CA LYS A 157 8.07 10.13 20.35
C LYS A 157 9.54 10.02 20.76
N PHE A 158 9.98 8.84 21.23
CA PHE A 158 11.30 8.72 21.87
C PHE A 158 12.47 8.96 20.90
N PHE A 159 12.40 8.44 19.68
CA PHE A 159 13.42 8.65 18.64
C PHE A 159 13.00 9.71 17.61
N ALA A 160 11.89 10.42 17.82
CA ALA A 160 11.45 11.48 16.93
C ALA A 160 12.43 12.66 16.94
N HIS A 161 12.55 13.35 15.80
CA HIS A 161 13.38 14.55 15.69
C HIS A 161 12.85 15.64 16.63
N PRO A 162 13.69 16.32 17.43
CA PRO A 162 13.23 17.26 18.44
C PRO A 162 12.48 18.47 17.85
N THR A 163 12.84 18.92 16.65
CA THR A 163 12.10 19.98 15.95
C THR A 163 10.69 19.53 15.59
N PHE A 164 10.55 18.31 15.06
CA PHE A 164 9.24 17.73 14.73
C PHE A 164 8.36 17.67 15.98
N THR A 165 8.87 17.13 17.09
CA THR A 165 8.08 17.00 18.33
C THR A 165 7.67 18.35 18.92
N LYS A 166 8.40 19.43 18.64
CA LYS A 166 8.05 20.80 19.10
C LYS A 166 7.04 21.49 18.19
N GLU A 167 7.12 21.24 16.88
CA GLU A 167 6.26 21.86 15.87
C GLU A 167 4.99 21.04 15.60
N PHE A 168 4.95 19.79 16.06
CA PHE A 168 3.80 18.90 15.90
C PHE A 168 2.56 19.51 16.53
N THR A 169 1.55 19.71 15.69
CA THR A 169 0.21 20.16 16.10
C THR A 169 -0.84 19.43 15.27
N THR A 170 -1.89 18.99 15.95
CA THR A 170 -3.03 18.29 15.32
C THR A 170 -3.94 19.25 14.56
N ASP A 171 -3.76 20.57 14.68
CA ASP A 171 -4.59 21.55 13.97
C ASP A 171 -4.36 21.58 12.45
N ASN A 172 -3.19 21.13 12.01
CA ASN A 172 -2.82 21.09 10.60
C ASN A 172 -3.30 19.81 9.88
N ILE A 173 -4.16 19.01 10.51
CA ILE A 173 -4.78 17.85 9.87
C ILE A 173 -5.85 18.32 8.88
N CYS A 174 -5.76 17.83 7.66
CA CYS A 174 -6.65 18.16 6.55
C CYS A 174 -7.32 16.88 6.03
N GLY A 175 -8.61 16.96 5.68
CA GLY A 175 -9.28 15.88 4.98
C GLY A 175 -9.08 16.06 3.48
N VAL A 176 -8.60 15.01 2.82
CA VAL A 176 -8.23 14.98 1.42
C VAL A 176 -8.92 13.80 0.74
N TYR A 177 -9.49 14.04 -0.44
CA TYR A 177 -9.90 13.00 -1.38
C TYR A 177 -8.76 12.68 -2.33
N PHE A 178 -8.33 11.43 -2.37
CA PHE A 178 -7.31 10.94 -3.30
C PHE A 178 -7.96 10.23 -4.49
N PRO A 179 -7.41 10.39 -5.71
CA PRO A 179 -7.90 9.74 -6.91
C PRO A 179 -7.45 8.29 -6.97
N TYR A 180 -8.40 7.36 -7.01
CA TYR A 180 -8.16 5.95 -7.25
C TYR A 180 -8.88 5.50 -8.51
N MET A 181 -8.39 4.44 -9.13
CA MET A 181 -9.17 3.62 -10.06
C MET A 181 -9.60 2.36 -9.31
N LEU A 182 -10.89 2.10 -9.31
CA LEU A 182 -11.45 0.81 -8.90
C LEU A 182 -11.60 -0.03 -10.17
N VAL A 183 -11.04 -1.23 -10.14
CA VAL A 183 -10.99 -2.09 -11.32
C VAL A 183 -11.58 -3.46 -11.00
N ASP A 184 -12.67 -3.79 -11.70
CA ASP A 184 -13.19 -5.15 -11.73
C ASP A 184 -12.50 -5.94 -12.83
N VAL A 185 -12.09 -7.17 -12.52
CA VAL A 185 -11.32 -7.99 -13.45
C VAL A 185 -11.94 -9.38 -13.58
N ASN A 186 -12.31 -9.73 -14.81
CA ASN A 186 -12.62 -11.09 -15.22
C ASN A 186 -11.37 -11.73 -15.82
N GLY A 187 -10.71 -12.58 -15.04
CA GLY A 187 -9.44 -13.22 -15.39
C GLY A 187 -9.55 -14.73 -15.60
N HIS A 188 -8.57 -15.27 -16.31
CA HIS A 188 -8.32 -16.70 -16.44
C HIS A 188 -6.88 -17.01 -16.08
N MET A 189 -6.67 -18.01 -15.24
CA MET A 189 -5.34 -18.39 -14.73
C MET A 189 -5.05 -19.86 -15.07
N LYS A 190 -3.86 -20.10 -15.62
CA LYS A 190 -3.26 -21.43 -15.79
C LYS A 190 -1.91 -21.47 -15.08
N LEU A 191 -1.78 -22.41 -14.16
CA LEU A 191 -0.57 -22.66 -13.39
C LEU A 191 -0.15 -24.11 -13.59
N SER A 192 1.12 -24.32 -13.94
CA SER A 192 1.71 -25.65 -14.05
C SER A 192 3.06 -25.68 -13.36
N GLY A 193 3.29 -26.72 -12.56
CA GLY A 193 4.51 -26.80 -11.78
C GLY A 193 4.65 -28.08 -10.96
N LYS A 194 5.48 -28.00 -9.93
CA LYS A 194 5.83 -29.14 -9.08
C LYS A 194 5.53 -28.84 -7.62
N GLY A 195 4.87 -29.78 -6.96
CA GLY A 195 4.58 -29.73 -5.53
C GLY A 195 5.25 -30.89 -4.79
N GLU A 196 5.70 -30.64 -3.57
CA GLU A 196 6.27 -31.67 -2.69
C GLU A 196 5.37 -31.88 -1.46
N ILE A 197 5.10 -33.15 -1.16
CA ILE A 197 4.45 -33.59 0.08
C ILE A 197 5.48 -34.30 0.95
N LYS A 198 5.70 -33.82 2.17
CA LYS A 198 6.64 -34.44 3.12
C LYS A 198 6.10 -35.80 3.58
N THR A 199 6.88 -36.85 3.37
CA THR A 199 6.54 -38.20 3.85
C THR A 199 7.25 -38.54 5.15
N ARG A 200 8.48 -38.05 5.34
CA ARG A 200 9.27 -38.34 6.54
C ARG A 200 10.32 -37.26 6.82
N THR A 201 10.58 -37.05 8.11
CA THR A 201 11.75 -36.32 8.60
C THR A 201 12.68 -37.30 9.31
N ARG A 202 13.98 -37.27 8.99
CA ARG A 202 15.01 -38.14 9.61
C ARG A 202 16.21 -37.31 10.03
N THR A 203 16.82 -37.67 11.15
CA THR A 203 18.13 -37.12 11.53
C THR A 203 19.20 -38.12 11.16
N ILE A 204 20.18 -37.70 10.36
CA ILE A 204 21.34 -38.50 9.98
C ILE A 204 22.59 -37.93 10.62
N LYS A 205 23.47 -38.80 11.14
CA LYS A 205 24.76 -38.41 11.68
C LYS A 205 25.84 -38.64 10.62
N LYS A 206 26.57 -37.59 10.24
CA LYS A 206 27.69 -37.65 9.29
C LYS A 206 28.84 -36.80 9.84
N ASP A 207 30.04 -37.36 9.94
CA ASP A 207 31.25 -36.67 10.40
C ASP A 207 31.08 -35.96 11.78
N ASP A 208 30.50 -36.69 12.74
CA ASP A 208 30.13 -36.21 14.09
C ASP A 208 29.16 -35.02 14.17
N LYS A 209 28.51 -34.67 13.05
CA LYS A 209 27.45 -33.67 12.98
C LYS A 209 26.11 -34.32 12.64
N GLU A 210 25.05 -33.84 13.30
CA GLU A 210 23.67 -34.23 13.01
C GLU A 210 23.08 -33.33 11.94
N TYR A 211 22.44 -33.93 10.94
CA TYR A 211 21.74 -33.25 9.86
C TYR A 211 20.30 -33.75 9.82
N THR A 212 19.34 -32.82 9.78
CA THR A 212 17.96 -33.15 9.45
C THR A 212 17.84 -33.29 7.94
N VAL A 213 17.25 -34.39 7.49
CA VAL A 213 16.92 -34.65 6.09
C VAL A 213 15.45 -35.01 5.95
N TYR A 214 14.90 -34.74 4.78
CA TYR A 214 13.49 -34.89 4.47
C TYR A 214 13.32 -35.87 3.31
N ASP A 215 12.28 -36.71 3.41
CA ASP A 215 11.80 -37.52 2.31
C ASP A 215 10.46 -36.94 1.85
N ALA A 216 10.25 -36.85 0.54
CA ALA A 216 9.08 -36.18 -0.03
C ALA A 216 8.58 -36.87 -1.30
N ASP A 217 7.28 -36.83 -1.53
CA ASP A 217 6.66 -37.24 -2.78
C ASP A 217 6.47 -36.02 -3.68
N LEU A 218 7.01 -36.12 -4.90
CA LEU A 218 6.95 -35.08 -5.92
C LEU A 218 5.75 -35.32 -6.85
N TYR A 219 4.94 -34.29 -7.02
CA TYR A 219 3.78 -34.26 -7.90
C TYR A 219 3.95 -33.19 -8.98
N GLN A 220 3.47 -33.48 -10.18
CA GLN A 220 3.09 -32.47 -11.16
C GLN A 220 1.75 -31.88 -10.68
N VAL A 221 1.69 -30.57 -10.56
CA VAL A 221 0.53 -29.83 -10.06
C VAL A 221 0.09 -28.85 -11.13
N ASP A 222 -1.13 -29.03 -11.63
CA ASP A 222 -1.73 -28.15 -12.63
C ASP A 222 -3.04 -27.57 -12.09
N ARG A 223 -3.22 -26.27 -12.21
CA ARG A 223 -4.44 -25.54 -11.82
C ARG A 223 -4.89 -24.67 -12.99
N GLU A 224 -6.15 -24.79 -13.36
CA GLU A 224 -6.80 -23.95 -14.36
C GLU A 224 -8.14 -23.47 -13.80
N PHE A 225 -8.38 -22.16 -13.80
CA PHE A 225 -9.59 -21.57 -13.22
C PHE A 225 -9.87 -20.18 -13.77
N ASP A 226 -11.11 -19.75 -13.61
CA ASP A 226 -11.52 -18.37 -13.80
C ASP A 226 -11.52 -17.64 -12.46
N ILE A 227 -11.17 -16.36 -12.47
CA ILE A 227 -11.18 -15.51 -11.28
C ILE A 227 -11.89 -14.19 -11.55
N PHE A 228 -12.75 -13.81 -10.62
CA PHE A 228 -13.45 -12.52 -10.62
C PHE A 228 -12.90 -11.71 -9.47
N ILE A 229 -12.27 -10.58 -9.78
CA ILE A 229 -11.70 -9.66 -8.79
C ILE A 229 -12.60 -8.43 -8.74
N ASP A 230 -13.03 -8.07 -7.55
CA ASP A 230 -13.99 -7.00 -7.27
C ASP A 230 -13.25 -5.81 -6.63
N ASP A 231 -13.40 -4.62 -7.22
CA ASP A 231 -12.85 -3.36 -6.72
C ASP A 231 -11.33 -3.38 -6.41
N LEU A 232 -10.50 -3.84 -7.36
CA LEU A 232 -9.05 -3.71 -7.21
C LEU A 232 -8.67 -2.22 -7.24
N SER A 233 -8.34 -1.66 -6.07
CA SER A 233 -8.06 -0.23 -5.90
C SER A 233 -6.61 0.13 -6.22
N ILE A 234 -6.42 0.99 -7.21
CA ILE A 234 -5.10 1.46 -7.66
C ILE A 234 -5.05 2.99 -7.61
N GLU A 235 -4.04 3.53 -6.92
CA GLU A 235 -3.82 4.97 -6.84
C GLU A 235 -3.57 5.56 -8.24
N ALA A 236 -4.26 6.65 -8.57
CA ALA A 236 -4.31 7.21 -9.91
C ALA A 236 -3.55 8.55 -10.04
N SER A 237 -2.76 8.92 -9.03
CA SER A 237 -1.83 10.05 -9.04
C SER A 237 -0.41 9.60 -9.39
N SER A 238 0.18 10.17 -10.44
CA SER A 238 1.53 9.85 -10.93
C SER A 238 2.61 10.12 -9.87
N ASP A 239 2.48 11.19 -9.08
CA ASP A 239 3.35 11.50 -7.93
C ASP A 239 3.26 10.42 -6.85
N LYS A 240 2.10 9.77 -6.73
CA LYS A 240 1.84 8.73 -5.72
C LYS A 240 2.13 7.32 -6.21
N LEU A 241 2.27 7.13 -7.52
CA LEU A 241 2.73 5.88 -8.12
C LEU A 241 4.26 5.72 -8.08
N ASP A 242 5.02 6.82 -7.94
CA ASP A 242 6.47 6.73 -7.74
C ASP A 242 6.82 6.37 -6.29
N TYR A 243 6.79 5.07 -5.99
CA TYR A 243 7.23 4.51 -4.72
C TYR A 243 8.76 4.61 -4.50
N SER A 244 9.53 5.01 -5.51
CA SER A 244 10.99 5.16 -5.41
C SER A 244 11.42 6.57 -5.00
N ALA A 245 10.46 7.51 -4.95
CA ALA A 245 10.69 8.90 -4.56
C ALA A 245 11.36 8.99 -3.18
N LYS A 246 12.51 9.67 -3.14
CA LYS A 246 13.34 9.79 -1.91
C LYS A 246 13.07 11.07 -1.12
N ASP A 247 12.24 11.94 -1.68
CA ASP A 247 11.86 13.25 -1.17
C ASP A 247 10.45 13.26 -0.55
N LYS A 248 9.70 12.15 -0.64
CA LYS A 248 8.35 12.01 -0.05
C LYS A 248 8.09 10.57 0.43
N THR A 249 7.26 10.42 1.45
CA THR A 249 6.86 9.10 1.99
C THR A 249 5.53 8.65 1.40
N THR A 250 5.49 8.51 0.09
CA THR A 250 4.28 8.20 -0.70
C THR A 250 3.67 6.85 -0.35
N ASN A 251 4.50 5.86 -0.03
CA ASN A 251 4.09 4.49 0.30
C ASN A 251 3.11 4.43 1.49
N ILE A 252 3.11 5.46 2.36
CA ILE A 252 2.21 5.59 3.50
C ILE A 252 0.74 5.70 3.07
N ILE A 253 0.44 6.37 1.95
CA ILE A 253 -0.94 6.63 1.50
C ILE A 253 -1.61 5.34 1.06
N ASN A 254 -0.87 4.42 0.43
CA ASN A 254 -1.43 3.13 0.01
C ASN A 254 -1.42 2.09 1.13
N ALA A 255 -0.73 2.35 2.24
CA ALA A 255 -0.65 1.44 3.36
C ALA A 255 -1.82 1.58 4.37
N ILE A 256 -2.74 2.54 4.16
CA ILE A 256 -3.95 2.70 4.98
C ILE A 256 -5.18 2.00 4.39
N MET A 257 -5.01 1.29 3.28
CA MET A 257 -6.02 0.42 2.68
C MET A 257 -6.28 -0.81 3.59
N PRO A 258 -7.45 -1.47 3.49
CA PRO A 258 -8.50 -1.31 2.47
C PRO A 258 -9.54 -0.22 2.77
N PHE A 259 -10.26 0.21 1.73
CA PHE A 259 -11.46 1.05 1.85
C PHE A 259 -12.72 0.18 1.63
N ASP A 260 -13.84 0.60 2.20
CA ASP A 260 -15.16 -0.03 2.02
C ASP A 260 -15.86 0.55 0.78
N THR A 261 -15.34 0.19 -0.39
CA THR A 261 -15.77 0.72 -1.70
C THR A 261 -17.23 0.44 -2.03
N GLU A 262 -17.84 -0.60 -1.43
CA GLU A 262 -19.28 -0.87 -1.55
C GLU A 262 -20.19 0.28 -1.07
N ASN A 263 -19.67 1.19 -0.25
CA ASN A 263 -20.41 2.35 0.26
C ASN A 263 -20.17 3.63 -0.57
N CYS A 264 -19.62 3.49 -1.78
CA CYS A 264 -19.46 4.60 -2.70
C CYS A 264 -20.82 5.16 -3.14
N VAL A 265 -20.89 6.48 -3.24
CA VAL A 265 -22.02 7.20 -3.84
C VAL A 265 -21.62 7.71 -5.22
N LYS A 266 -22.61 7.95 -6.10
CA LYS A 266 -22.35 8.66 -7.35
C LYS A 266 -21.68 10.00 -7.06
N PHE A 267 -20.69 10.38 -7.87
CA PHE A 267 -19.95 11.60 -7.63
C PHE A 267 -20.87 12.82 -7.50
N ASN A 268 -20.67 13.57 -6.42
CA ASN A 268 -21.39 14.80 -6.16
C ASN A 268 -20.46 15.79 -5.45
N ALA A 269 -20.23 16.93 -6.10
CA ALA A 269 -19.29 17.94 -5.60
C ALA A 269 -19.70 18.55 -4.25
N ASN A 270 -20.96 18.39 -3.81
CA ASN A 270 -21.37 18.81 -2.46
C ASN A 270 -20.63 18.07 -1.34
N TYR A 271 -20.13 16.85 -1.59
CA TYR A 271 -19.29 16.12 -0.64
C TYR A 271 -17.88 16.69 -0.50
N LEU A 272 -17.39 17.42 -1.52
CA LEU A 272 -16.07 18.05 -1.47
C LEU A 272 -16.05 19.30 -0.57
N LYS A 273 -17.22 19.83 -0.19
CA LYS A 273 -17.30 21.06 0.59
C LYS A 273 -16.71 20.87 1.99
N GLY A 274 -15.62 21.59 2.26
CA GLY A 274 -14.89 21.50 3.53
C GLY A 274 -13.69 20.53 3.50
N TYR A 275 -13.48 19.85 2.37
CA TYR A 275 -12.38 18.93 2.12
C TYR A 275 -11.56 19.39 0.93
N THR A 276 -10.32 18.91 0.82
CA THR A 276 -9.48 19.10 -0.38
C THR A 276 -9.59 17.84 -1.24
N SER A 277 -9.27 17.93 -2.53
CA SER A 277 -9.18 16.77 -3.42
C SER A 277 -7.94 16.89 -4.30
N GLU A 278 -7.23 15.79 -4.50
CA GLU A 278 -6.25 15.62 -5.58
C GLU A 278 -6.99 15.11 -6.82
N LYS A 279 -6.48 15.44 -8.01
CA LYS A 279 -7.05 15.00 -9.29
C LYS A 279 -6.25 13.84 -9.86
N ARG A 280 -6.95 12.97 -10.60
CA ARG A 280 -6.33 11.94 -11.43
C ARG A 280 -5.53 12.61 -12.56
N ASP A 281 -4.28 12.19 -12.74
CA ASP A 281 -3.38 12.63 -13.82
C ASP A 281 -2.85 11.43 -14.65
N THR A 282 -3.36 10.23 -14.39
CA THR A 282 -2.99 8.99 -15.09
C THR A 282 -4.17 8.40 -15.84
N ASN A 283 -3.92 7.89 -17.05
CA ASN A 283 -4.91 7.18 -17.86
C ASN A 283 -4.78 5.66 -17.69
N ILE A 284 -5.83 4.93 -18.08
CA ILE A 284 -5.93 3.47 -17.96
C ILE A 284 -4.70 2.76 -18.55
N GLY A 285 -4.23 3.20 -19.73
CA GLY A 285 -3.07 2.59 -20.39
C GLY A 285 -1.78 2.59 -19.55
N LEU A 286 -1.58 3.58 -18.67
CA LEU A 286 -0.43 3.61 -17.76
C LEU A 286 -0.58 2.62 -16.61
N LEU A 287 -1.81 2.48 -16.09
CA LEU A 287 -2.12 1.65 -14.92
C LEU A 287 -2.32 0.18 -15.26
N LYS A 288 -2.70 -0.12 -16.52
CA LYS A 288 -3.07 -1.45 -17.00
C LYS A 288 -2.02 -2.51 -16.65
N LYS A 289 -0.75 -2.23 -16.91
CA LYS A 289 0.35 -3.16 -16.62
C LYS A 289 0.48 -3.47 -15.11
N ALA A 290 0.32 -2.48 -14.25
CA ALA A 290 0.37 -2.68 -12.81
C ALA A 290 -0.85 -3.50 -12.35
N THR A 291 -2.03 -3.15 -12.86
CA THR A 291 -3.31 -3.80 -12.60
C THR A 291 -3.28 -5.28 -12.97
N ASP A 292 -2.82 -5.61 -14.19
CA ASP A 292 -2.73 -7.00 -14.66
C ASP A 292 -1.75 -7.81 -13.80
N ALA A 293 -0.65 -7.20 -13.36
CA ALA A 293 0.32 -7.85 -12.49
C ALA A 293 -0.23 -8.08 -11.06
N GLN A 294 -0.95 -7.11 -10.49
CA GLN A 294 -1.61 -7.26 -9.18
C GLN A 294 -2.75 -8.29 -9.25
N SER A 295 -3.52 -8.29 -10.33
CA SER A 295 -4.59 -9.27 -10.59
C SER A 295 -4.04 -10.69 -10.72
N SER A 296 -2.91 -10.85 -11.41
CA SER A 296 -2.19 -12.14 -11.51
C SER A 296 -1.69 -12.61 -10.14
N ASP A 297 -1.27 -11.70 -9.26
CA ASP A 297 -0.83 -12.04 -7.91
C ASP A 297 -1.99 -12.49 -7.02
N VAL A 298 -3.13 -11.80 -7.07
CA VAL A 298 -4.39 -12.21 -6.40
C VAL A 298 -4.79 -13.60 -6.85
N ALA A 299 -4.80 -13.85 -8.17
CA ALA A 299 -5.11 -15.16 -8.73
C ALA A 299 -4.15 -16.25 -8.26
N ARG A 300 -2.84 -15.97 -8.19
CA ARG A 300 -1.85 -16.91 -7.67
C ARG A 300 -2.11 -17.24 -6.19
N LEU A 301 -2.44 -16.25 -5.36
CA LEU A 301 -2.75 -16.50 -3.95
C LEU A 301 -4.08 -17.23 -3.76
N ALA A 302 -5.10 -16.95 -4.57
CA ALA A 302 -6.34 -17.73 -4.58
C ALA A 302 -6.04 -19.21 -4.90
N ALA A 303 -5.17 -19.48 -5.88
CA ALA A 303 -4.74 -20.84 -6.20
C ALA A 303 -4.02 -21.52 -5.03
N LYS A 304 -3.28 -20.77 -4.20
CA LYS A 304 -2.55 -21.29 -3.04
C LYS A 304 -3.49 -21.95 -2.01
N GLU A 305 -4.72 -21.47 -1.87
CA GLU A 305 -5.73 -22.09 -1.00
C GLU A 305 -6.05 -23.55 -1.41
N THR A 306 -5.79 -23.89 -2.68
CA THR A 306 -6.00 -25.24 -3.20
C THR A 306 -4.82 -26.19 -2.97
N LEU A 307 -3.69 -25.68 -2.45
CA LEU A 307 -2.41 -26.39 -2.36
C LEU A 307 -2.10 -26.90 -0.93
N THR A 308 -3.10 -26.95 -0.05
CA THR A 308 -2.91 -27.29 1.39
C THR A 308 -2.24 -28.64 1.64
N ALA A 309 -2.29 -29.57 0.67
CA ALA A 309 -1.62 -30.86 0.75
C ALA A 309 -0.08 -30.78 0.58
N TYR A 310 0.42 -29.74 -0.08
CA TYR A 310 1.84 -29.58 -0.43
C TYR A 310 2.59 -28.81 0.66
N ASP A 311 2.82 -29.46 1.80
CA ASP A 311 3.40 -28.85 3.00
C ASP A 311 4.86 -28.41 2.85
N ARG A 312 5.59 -28.92 1.86
CA ARG A 312 6.94 -28.45 1.49
C ARG A 312 6.92 -27.33 0.45
N GLY A 313 5.74 -26.95 -0.04
CA GLY A 313 5.54 -25.86 -0.99
C GLY A 313 5.40 -26.33 -2.44
N VAL A 314 5.10 -25.36 -3.30
CA VAL A 314 4.90 -25.55 -4.74
C VAL A 314 5.78 -24.57 -5.51
N LYS A 315 6.40 -25.08 -6.57
CA LYS A 315 7.14 -24.29 -7.55
C LYS A 315 6.38 -24.33 -8.87
N TRP A 316 5.78 -23.20 -9.22
CA TRP A 316 5.24 -22.92 -10.55
C TRP A 316 6.37 -22.76 -11.55
N GLU A 317 6.34 -23.56 -12.60
CA GLU A 317 7.29 -23.51 -13.73
C GLU A 317 6.69 -22.70 -14.89
N GLU A 318 5.38 -22.81 -15.08
CA GLU A 318 4.61 -22.05 -16.06
C GLU A 318 3.44 -21.33 -15.36
N GLU A 319 3.24 -20.08 -15.75
CA GLU A 319 2.12 -19.26 -15.31
C GLU A 319 1.64 -18.40 -16.47
N ASP A 320 0.37 -18.56 -16.81
CA ASP A 320 -0.32 -17.80 -17.83
C ASP A 320 -1.58 -17.18 -17.23
N PHE A 321 -1.61 -15.85 -17.18
CA PHE A 321 -2.74 -15.07 -16.70
C PHE A 321 -3.25 -14.20 -17.84
N THR A 322 -4.52 -14.40 -18.18
CA THR A 322 -5.20 -13.65 -19.25
C THR A 322 -6.40 -12.92 -18.67
N VAL A 323 -6.49 -11.62 -18.93
CA VAL A 323 -7.67 -10.81 -18.62
C VAL A 323 -8.68 -10.96 -19.77
N LYS A 324 -9.87 -11.50 -19.50
CA LYS A 324 -10.98 -11.62 -20.46
C LYS A 324 -11.69 -10.28 -20.64
N GLY A 325 -11.88 -9.57 -19.54
CA GLY A 325 -12.45 -8.24 -19.53
C GLY A 325 -12.20 -7.51 -18.22
N ASP A 326 -12.22 -6.19 -18.29
CA ASP A 326 -12.02 -5.30 -17.15
C ASP A 326 -12.93 -4.07 -17.21
N SER A 327 -13.39 -3.63 -16.04
CA SER A 327 -14.24 -2.46 -15.86
C SER A 327 -13.54 -1.45 -14.96
N TRP A 328 -13.41 -0.21 -15.42
CA TRP A 328 -12.67 0.84 -14.71
C TRP A 328 -13.60 1.94 -14.23
N LYS A 329 -13.53 2.27 -12.94
CA LYS A 329 -14.23 3.41 -12.34
C LYS A 329 -13.23 4.35 -11.68
N ALA A 330 -13.35 5.65 -11.94
CA ALA A 330 -12.60 6.65 -11.19
C ALA A 330 -13.32 6.95 -9.87
N ALA A 331 -12.59 6.85 -8.76
CA ALA A 331 -13.10 7.01 -7.41
C ALA A 331 -12.33 8.06 -6.62
N TYR A 332 -13.03 8.78 -5.75
CA TYR A 332 -12.43 9.60 -4.71
C TYR A 332 -12.54 8.93 -3.34
N LEU A 333 -11.39 8.57 -2.77
CA LEU A 333 -11.30 7.91 -1.46
C LEU A 333 -10.85 8.89 -0.37
N PRO A 334 -11.53 8.93 0.79
CA PRO A 334 -11.33 9.96 1.81
C PRO A 334 -10.21 9.59 2.80
N VAL A 335 -9.28 10.53 3.01
CA VAL A 335 -8.12 10.35 3.90
C VAL A 335 -7.94 11.58 4.78
N TRP A 336 -7.70 11.38 6.08
CA TRP A 336 -7.19 12.43 6.96
C TRP A 336 -5.68 12.44 6.90
N LEU A 337 -5.10 13.58 6.49
CA LEU A 337 -3.69 13.70 6.23
C LEU A 337 -3.05 14.78 7.11
N TYR A 338 -1.92 14.42 7.71
CA TYR A 338 -0.96 15.33 8.29
C TYR A 338 0.34 15.28 7.48
N SER A 339 0.89 16.44 7.15
CA SER A 339 2.17 16.54 6.42
C SER A 339 3.18 17.39 7.17
N TYR A 340 4.43 16.95 7.20
CA TYR A 340 5.54 17.68 7.81
C TYR A 340 6.76 17.70 6.89
N MET A 341 7.31 18.90 6.66
CA MET A 341 8.49 19.06 5.80
C MET A 341 9.77 19.05 6.64
N GLU A 342 10.56 17.99 6.53
CA GLU A 342 11.89 17.90 7.12
C GLU A 342 12.90 18.62 6.21
N LYS A 343 13.43 19.76 6.67
CA LYS A 343 14.51 20.47 5.97
C LYS A 343 15.86 19.95 6.43
N LYS A 344 16.61 19.29 5.53
CA LYS A 344 17.96 18.80 5.80
C LYS A 344 18.94 19.33 4.74
N ASP A 345 19.69 20.36 5.10
CA ASP A 345 20.64 21.06 4.22
C ASP A 345 20.00 21.48 2.88
N SER A 346 20.33 20.77 1.79
CA SER A 346 19.84 20.98 0.42
C SER A 346 18.71 20.04 -0.01
N LYS A 347 18.23 19.18 0.90
CA LYS A 347 17.16 18.21 0.62
C LYS A 347 15.98 18.41 1.56
N ASN A 348 14.81 18.56 0.98
CA ASN A 348 13.55 18.59 1.69
C ASN A 348 12.92 17.21 1.58
N LEU A 349 12.44 16.68 2.70
CA LEU A 349 11.77 15.39 2.77
C LEU A 349 10.39 15.58 3.39
N LEU A 350 9.35 15.26 2.63
CA LEU A 350 7.98 15.38 3.07
C LEU A 350 7.52 14.09 3.74
N HIS A 351 7.16 14.23 5.01
CA HIS A 351 6.63 13.17 5.84
C HIS A 351 5.11 13.25 5.87
N TYR A 352 4.45 12.11 5.66
CA TYR A 352 3.00 12.00 5.80
C TYR A 352 2.63 11.12 7.00
N VAL A 353 1.56 11.49 7.68
CA VAL A 353 0.78 10.58 8.55
C VAL A 353 -0.65 10.63 8.03
N ALA A 354 -1.15 9.48 7.60
CA ALA A 354 -2.46 9.30 6.99
C ALA A 354 -3.33 8.42 7.87
N VAL A 355 -4.62 8.73 7.92
CA VAL A 355 -5.65 7.92 8.56
C VAL A 355 -6.75 7.68 7.53
N ASN A 356 -7.11 6.43 7.35
CA ASN A 356 -8.26 6.05 6.53
C ASN A 356 -9.54 6.64 7.15
N ALA A 357 -10.25 7.48 6.41
CA ALA A 357 -11.43 8.17 6.93
C ALA A 357 -12.71 7.32 6.98
N ARG A 358 -12.57 6.00 6.78
CA ARG A 358 -13.62 4.99 6.91
C ARG A 358 -13.28 3.98 8.00
N THR A 359 -12.06 3.45 7.99
CA THR A 359 -11.65 2.33 8.87
C THR A 359 -10.82 2.73 10.08
N LEU A 360 -10.35 3.98 10.17
CA LEU A 360 -9.36 4.46 11.15
C LEU A 360 -7.96 3.82 11.04
N GLU A 361 -7.69 2.97 10.04
CA GLU A 361 -6.34 2.43 9.83
C GLU A 361 -5.36 3.59 9.62
N THR A 362 -4.31 3.61 10.43
CA THR A 362 -3.39 4.75 10.54
C THR A 362 -1.97 4.32 10.17
N MET A 363 -1.38 5.02 9.22
CA MET A 363 0.00 4.80 8.81
C MET A 363 0.73 6.13 8.68
N GLY A 364 2.03 6.15 8.97
CA GLY A 364 2.78 7.39 8.94
C GLY A 364 4.27 7.24 8.96
N SER A 365 4.97 8.31 8.60
CA SER A 365 6.42 8.41 8.68
C SER A 365 6.82 9.54 9.62
N VAL A 366 7.52 9.21 10.71
CA VAL A 366 7.97 10.18 11.71
C VAL A 366 9.46 10.50 11.50
N PRO A 367 9.86 11.79 11.41
CA PRO A 367 11.27 12.18 11.31
C PRO A 367 12.09 11.64 12.49
N ILE A 368 13.25 11.03 12.20
CA ILE A 368 14.08 10.34 13.21
C ILE A 368 15.24 11.23 13.65
N ASN A 369 15.48 11.29 14.96
CA ASN A 369 16.75 11.78 15.52
C ASN A 369 17.83 10.70 15.36
N PHE A 370 18.51 10.72 14.21
CA PHE A 370 19.57 9.75 13.88
C PHE A 370 20.72 9.74 14.89
N THR A 371 21.06 10.89 15.48
CA THR A 371 22.13 10.98 16.49
C THR A 371 21.74 10.19 17.74
N LYS A 372 20.53 10.42 18.27
CA LYS A 372 20.03 9.69 19.44
C LYS A 372 19.91 8.20 19.16
N LEU A 373 19.35 7.83 17.99
CA LEU A 373 19.23 6.43 17.59
C LEU A 373 20.59 5.73 17.48
N PHE A 374 21.58 6.39 16.88
CA PHE A 374 22.94 5.85 16.74
C PHE A 374 23.58 5.55 18.09
N PHE A 375 23.53 6.49 19.06
CA PHE A 375 24.09 6.25 20.38
C PHE A 375 23.37 5.15 21.17
N CYS A 376 22.04 5.07 21.06
CA CYS A 376 21.29 3.98 21.67
C CYS A 376 21.65 2.61 21.05
N ALA A 377 21.80 2.55 19.73
CA ALA A 377 22.22 1.33 19.05
C ALA A 377 23.64 0.89 19.45
N VAL A 378 24.57 1.84 19.60
CA VAL A 378 25.93 1.56 20.13
C VAL A 378 25.88 1.06 21.57
N LEU A 379 25.00 1.60 22.42
CA LEU A 379 24.84 1.14 23.79
C LEU A 379 24.31 -0.30 23.83
N VAL A 380 23.29 -0.62 23.03
CA VAL A 380 22.77 -1.99 22.88
C VAL A 380 23.90 -2.94 22.45
N GLU A 381 24.71 -2.52 21.48
CA GLU A 381 25.84 -3.31 21.00
C GLU A 381 26.90 -3.56 22.09
N ILE A 382 27.22 -2.54 22.90
CA ILE A 382 28.17 -2.69 24.02
C ILE A 382 27.63 -3.68 25.07
N VAL A 383 26.35 -3.60 25.42
CA VAL A 383 25.73 -4.53 26.38
C VAL A 383 25.75 -5.95 25.85
N SER A 384 25.42 -6.13 24.57
CA SER A 384 25.46 -7.43 23.91
C SER A 384 26.87 -8.00 23.79
N LEU A 385 27.88 -7.16 23.54
CA LEU A 385 29.30 -7.55 23.56
C LEU A 385 29.71 -8.04 24.96
N ILE A 386 29.35 -7.29 26.02
CA ILE A 386 29.64 -7.70 27.40
C ILE A 386 28.94 -9.03 27.71
N GLY A 387 27.68 -9.19 27.32
CA GLY A 387 26.93 -10.44 27.46
C GLY A 387 27.61 -11.61 26.73
N ALA A 388 28.02 -11.41 25.48
CA ALA A 388 28.73 -12.41 24.68
C ALA A 388 30.07 -12.82 25.32
N LEU A 389 30.83 -11.86 25.87
CA LEU A 389 32.08 -12.13 26.58
C LEU A 389 31.86 -12.90 27.88
N ILE A 390 30.85 -12.54 28.67
CA ILE A 390 30.48 -13.26 29.90
C ILE A 390 30.06 -14.69 29.57
N LEU A 391 29.17 -14.87 28.59
CA LEU A 391 28.72 -16.20 28.16
C LEU A 391 29.90 -17.05 27.65
N ASN A 392 30.81 -16.46 26.88
CA ASN A 392 32.03 -17.14 26.42
C ASN A 392 32.97 -17.55 27.57
N LEU A 393 33.09 -16.70 28.60
CA LEU A 393 33.93 -16.94 29.75
C LEU A 393 33.34 -18.04 30.66
N VAL A 394 32.04 -17.98 30.94
CA VAL A 394 31.33 -18.98 31.73
C VAL A 394 31.30 -20.34 31.02
N ALA A 395 31.08 -20.35 29.70
CA ALA A 395 31.15 -21.57 28.90
C ALA A 395 32.55 -22.20 28.85
N GLY A 396 33.58 -21.49 29.30
CA GLY A 396 34.95 -21.99 29.43
C GLY A 396 35.28 -22.59 30.80
N TRP A 397 34.36 -22.60 31.76
CA TRP A 397 34.59 -23.20 33.08
C TRP A 397 34.47 -24.72 33.04
N ASP A 398 35.29 -25.41 33.85
CA ASP A 398 35.33 -26.87 33.88
C ASP A 398 33.98 -27.53 34.21
N THR A 399 33.12 -26.82 34.92
CA THR A 399 31.75 -27.24 35.26
C THR A 399 30.86 -27.47 34.04
N PHE A 400 31.12 -26.79 32.93
CA PHE A 400 30.30 -26.86 31.71
C PHE A 400 30.95 -27.70 30.59
N ASN A 401 32.07 -28.36 30.88
CA ASN A 401 32.76 -29.21 29.90
C ASN A 401 31.85 -30.37 29.46
N GLY A 402 31.67 -30.52 28.14
CA GLY A 402 30.84 -31.57 27.53
C GLY A 402 29.34 -31.33 27.60
N THR A 403 28.90 -30.12 27.97
CA THR A 403 27.48 -29.72 27.93
C THR A 403 27.14 -28.98 26.65
N SER A 404 25.87 -29.01 26.24
CA SER A 404 25.38 -28.24 25.07
C SER A 404 25.67 -26.74 25.19
N PHE A 405 25.76 -26.19 26.41
CA PHE A 405 26.11 -24.80 26.68
C PHE A 405 27.52 -24.41 26.17
N GLN A 406 28.48 -25.35 26.18
CA GLN A 406 29.81 -25.14 25.64
C GLN A 406 29.85 -25.22 24.11
N GLU A 407 29.01 -26.07 23.52
CA GLU A 407 28.92 -26.26 22.07
C GLU A 407 28.43 -24.99 21.34
N TYR A 408 27.57 -24.20 21.99
CA TYR A 408 27.05 -22.93 21.47
C TYR A 408 28.01 -21.73 21.60
N LYS A 409 29.25 -21.93 22.07
CA LYS A 409 30.21 -20.84 22.31
C LYS A 409 30.41 -19.90 21.12
N ASN A 410 30.42 -20.45 19.91
CA ASN A 410 30.54 -19.65 18.68
C ASN A 410 29.26 -18.88 18.34
N ALA A 411 28.08 -19.40 18.72
CA ALA A 411 26.80 -18.75 18.47
C ALA A 411 26.59 -17.51 19.35
N TYR A 412 27.23 -17.41 20.52
CA TYR A 412 27.14 -16.22 21.37
C TYR A 412 27.67 -14.95 20.68
N TRP A 413 28.56 -15.09 19.70
CA TRP A 413 29.02 -13.96 18.89
C TRP A 413 27.94 -13.38 17.96
N LEU A 414 26.84 -14.08 17.72
CA LEU A 414 25.68 -13.53 17.00
C LEU A 414 25.05 -12.35 17.74
N LEU A 415 25.25 -12.23 19.07
CA LEU A 415 24.83 -11.06 19.84
C LEU A 415 25.44 -9.75 19.34
N LEU A 416 26.57 -9.79 18.60
CA LEU A 416 27.22 -8.61 18.02
C LEU A 416 26.48 -8.02 16.79
N VAL A 417 25.33 -8.58 16.43
CA VAL A 417 24.46 -8.03 15.38
C VAL A 417 23.25 -7.32 15.99
N SER A 418 23.08 -7.39 17.31
CA SER A 418 21.93 -6.84 18.03
C SER A 418 21.80 -5.32 17.92
N GLY A 419 22.91 -4.55 17.99
CA GLY A 419 22.89 -3.10 17.82
C GLY A 419 22.45 -2.67 16.42
N PRO A 420 23.04 -3.24 15.34
CA PRO A 420 22.58 -3.03 13.97
C PRO A 420 21.11 -3.46 13.74
N ILE A 421 20.70 -4.61 14.26
CA ILE A 421 19.30 -5.07 14.18
C ILE A 421 18.37 -4.10 14.88
N PHE A 422 18.72 -3.63 16.09
CA PHE A 422 17.96 -2.63 16.83
C PHE A 422 17.84 -1.32 16.05
N TYR A 423 18.96 -0.78 15.56
CA TYR A 423 18.99 0.44 14.76
C TYR A 423 18.03 0.35 13.58
N TYR A 424 18.10 -0.76 12.85
CA TYR A 424 17.34 -0.95 11.64
C TYR A 424 15.86 -1.23 11.91
N THR A 425 15.53 -1.95 12.99
CA THR A 425 14.16 -2.17 13.46
C THR A 425 13.48 -0.84 13.80
N ILE A 426 14.16 0.04 14.56
CA ILE A 426 13.62 1.37 14.88
C ILE A 426 13.52 2.25 13.63
N TYR A 427 14.51 2.19 12.73
CA TYR A 427 14.46 2.90 11.46
C TYR A 427 13.22 2.52 10.65
N MET A 428 12.96 1.22 10.45
CA MET A 428 11.78 0.75 9.73
C MET A 428 10.48 1.12 10.45
N ARG A 429 10.40 0.96 11.78
CA ARG A 429 9.19 1.31 12.56
C ARG A 429 8.80 2.80 12.47
N TYR A 430 9.78 3.69 12.37
CA TYR A 430 9.54 5.13 12.32
C TYR A 430 9.32 5.63 10.90
N ARG A 431 10.06 5.10 9.93
CA ARG A 431 9.91 5.49 8.53
C ARG A 431 8.76 4.80 7.83
N ASN A 432 8.41 3.60 8.28
CA ASN A 432 7.50 2.66 7.62
C ASN A 432 7.85 2.48 6.15
N SER A 433 9.14 2.33 5.84
CA SER A 433 9.66 2.23 4.47
C SER A 433 9.20 0.98 3.72
N ASP A 434 8.77 -0.04 4.45
CA ASP A 434 8.26 -1.32 3.99
C ASP A 434 6.73 -1.40 4.00
N ALA A 435 6.05 -0.38 4.53
CA ALA A 435 4.60 -0.34 4.52
C ALA A 435 4.08 -0.23 3.08
N ARG A 436 3.13 -1.11 2.75
CA ARG A 436 2.46 -1.20 1.45
C ARG A 436 1.04 -1.71 1.66
N HIS A 437 0.20 -1.53 0.65
CA HIS A 437 -1.05 -2.27 0.53
C HIS A 437 -0.77 -3.76 0.37
N VAL A 438 -1.52 -4.59 1.10
CA VAL A 438 -1.51 -6.05 0.96
C VAL A 438 -2.73 -6.46 0.13
N TYR A 439 -2.86 -5.87 -1.07
CA TYR A 439 -3.99 -6.10 -1.98
C TYR A 439 -4.22 -7.59 -2.23
N GLU A 440 -3.15 -8.39 -2.22
CA GLU A 440 -3.22 -9.80 -2.56
C GLU A 440 -3.98 -10.64 -1.53
N LEU A 441 -4.21 -10.11 -0.32
CA LEU A 441 -5.01 -10.74 0.74
C LEU A 441 -6.32 -9.98 1.02
N GLU A 442 -6.37 -8.68 0.72
CA GLU A 442 -7.47 -7.79 1.10
C GLU A 442 -8.49 -7.59 -0.02
N THR A 443 -8.10 -7.75 -1.29
CA THR A 443 -9.01 -7.58 -2.42
C THR A 443 -9.99 -8.75 -2.50
N LYS A 444 -11.28 -8.42 -2.60
CA LYS A 444 -12.36 -9.39 -2.76
C LYS A 444 -12.20 -10.11 -4.09
N HIS A 445 -12.32 -11.42 -4.06
CA HIS A 445 -12.24 -12.22 -5.27
C HIS A 445 -13.02 -13.51 -5.13
N GLU A 446 -13.48 -14.05 -6.27
CA GLU A 446 -14.16 -15.32 -6.38
C GLU A 446 -13.49 -16.17 -7.47
N MET A 447 -13.21 -17.44 -7.14
CA MET A 447 -12.67 -18.42 -8.09
C MET A 447 -13.78 -19.35 -8.57
N SER A 448 -13.90 -19.52 -9.88
CA SER A 448 -14.87 -20.42 -10.52
C SER A 448 -14.20 -21.34 -11.55
N ASN A 449 -14.95 -22.36 -12.02
CA ASN A 449 -14.48 -23.31 -13.05
C ASN A 449 -13.13 -23.99 -12.74
N LEU A 450 -12.83 -24.22 -11.46
CA LEU A 450 -11.55 -24.76 -11.02
C LEU A 450 -11.36 -26.22 -11.44
N VAL A 451 -10.32 -26.45 -12.26
CA VAL A 451 -9.79 -27.75 -12.63
C VAL A 451 -8.50 -28.00 -11.85
N LYS A 452 -8.44 -29.15 -11.18
CA LYS A 452 -7.25 -29.62 -10.43
C LYS A 452 -6.74 -30.91 -11.05
N GLU A 453 -5.52 -30.90 -11.56
CA GLU A 453 -4.83 -32.11 -11.98
C GLU A 453 -3.52 -32.27 -11.19
N ASP A 454 -3.44 -33.33 -10.40
CA ASP A 454 -2.25 -33.67 -9.61
C ASP A 454 -1.77 -35.07 -10.01
N LYS A 455 -0.55 -35.18 -10.55
CA LYS A 455 0.03 -36.45 -11.03
C LYS A 455 1.30 -36.76 -10.26
N PHE A 456 1.32 -37.89 -9.55
CA PHE A 456 2.53 -38.36 -8.87
C PHE A 456 3.66 -38.62 -9.87
N ILE A 457 4.84 -38.09 -9.59
CA ILE A 457 6.03 -38.28 -10.42
C ILE A 457 6.95 -39.33 -9.78
N LYS A 458 7.42 -39.08 -8.55
CA LYS A 458 8.39 -39.93 -7.85
C LYS A 458 8.50 -39.55 -6.37
N SER A 459 9.04 -40.47 -5.57
CA SER A 459 9.50 -40.18 -4.21
C SER A 459 10.99 -39.81 -4.21
N GLU A 460 11.33 -38.72 -3.54
CA GLU A 460 12.70 -38.27 -3.29
C GLU A 460 13.08 -38.49 -1.83
N TYR A 461 14.35 -38.84 -1.60
CA TYR A 461 14.85 -39.21 -0.27
C TYR A 461 16.11 -38.43 0.08
N GLY A 462 16.21 -38.00 1.34
CA GLY A 462 17.42 -37.35 1.85
C GLY A 462 17.60 -35.88 1.41
N LEU A 463 16.50 -35.17 1.14
CA LEU A 463 16.49 -33.74 0.84
C LEU A 463 17.00 -32.94 2.03
N ARG A 464 17.80 -31.90 1.78
CA ARG A 464 18.38 -31.06 2.85
C ARG A 464 17.52 -29.83 3.16
N GLU A 465 16.83 -29.31 2.16
CA GLU A 465 15.99 -28.13 2.30
C GLU A 465 14.63 -28.52 2.90
N GLU A 466 14.12 -27.68 3.80
CA GLU A 466 12.81 -27.87 4.43
C GLU A 466 11.66 -27.66 3.43
N THR A 467 11.86 -26.77 2.47
CA THR A 467 10.94 -26.44 1.38
C THR A 467 11.49 -26.88 0.02
N ILE A 468 10.61 -27.00 -0.97
CA ILE A 468 11.00 -27.26 -2.36
C ILE A 468 11.92 -26.14 -2.87
N ILE A 469 12.98 -26.52 -3.60
CA ILE A 469 13.94 -25.55 -4.14
C ILE A 469 13.24 -24.69 -5.20
N GLY A 470 13.20 -23.38 -4.97
CA GLY A 470 12.56 -22.42 -5.88
C GLY A 470 11.06 -22.30 -5.70
N GLU A 471 10.54 -22.65 -4.51
CA GLU A 471 9.17 -22.34 -4.07
C GLU A 471 8.80 -20.88 -4.43
N ASN A 472 7.64 -20.72 -5.07
CA ASN A 472 7.17 -19.43 -5.54
C ASN A 472 5.63 -19.31 -5.50
N SER A 473 4.94 -20.17 -4.74
CA SER A 473 3.48 -20.20 -4.67
C SER A 473 2.91 -18.92 -4.05
N SER A 474 3.74 -18.16 -3.32
CA SER A 474 3.40 -16.88 -2.69
C SER A 474 4.19 -15.70 -3.26
N ALA A 475 4.91 -15.89 -4.36
CA ALA A 475 5.69 -14.81 -4.96
C ALA A 475 4.76 -13.74 -5.55
N LEU A 476 5.14 -12.47 -5.45
CA LEU A 476 4.36 -11.34 -5.97
C LEU A 476 5.14 -10.61 -7.07
N LYS A 477 4.44 -10.19 -8.13
CA LYS A 477 4.97 -9.49 -9.30
C LYS A 477 4.56 -8.01 -9.33
N GLY A 478 3.36 -7.67 -8.88
CA GLY A 478 2.72 -6.36 -9.00
C GLY A 478 3.29 -5.27 -8.11
N ASN A 479 4.10 -5.64 -7.10
CA ASN A 479 4.53 -4.74 -6.02
C ASN A 479 6.04 -4.76 -5.73
N ARG A 480 6.90 -4.81 -6.76
CA ARG A 480 8.35 -4.69 -6.56
C ARG A 480 8.76 -3.27 -6.08
N LEU A 481 8.44 -2.96 -4.82
CA LEU A 481 9.29 -2.16 -3.94
C LEU A 481 10.62 -2.91 -3.85
N ASP A 482 11.51 -2.63 -4.79
CA ASP A 482 12.86 -3.17 -4.76
C ASP A 482 13.61 -2.51 -3.59
N PHE A 483 13.51 -3.13 -2.42
CA PHE A 483 14.24 -2.77 -1.20
C PHE A 483 15.76 -2.70 -1.41
N SER A 484 16.27 -3.27 -2.51
CA SER A 484 17.66 -3.10 -2.96
C SER A 484 17.95 -1.74 -3.61
N GLN A 485 17.05 -0.75 -3.55
CA GLN A 485 17.31 0.63 -3.98
C GLN A 485 17.44 1.64 -2.83
N ASP A 486 17.09 1.24 -1.61
CA ASP A 486 17.35 2.03 -0.41
C ASP A 486 18.84 1.92 -0.05
N LYS A 487 19.55 3.06 -0.09
CA LYS A 487 21.01 3.13 0.15
C LYS A 487 21.37 2.71 1.58
N VAL A 488 20.46 2.86 2.55
CA VAL A 488 20.65 2.50 3.95
C VAL A 488 20.47 0.99 4.13
N LEU A 489 19.39 0.40 3.59
CA LEU A 489 19.20 -1.06 3.56
C LEU A 489 20.32 -1.79 2.82
N ASN A 490 20.70 -1.32 1.64
CA ASN A 490 21.75 -1.96 0.85
C ASN A 490 23.10 -2.03 1.58
N LYS A 491 23.40 -1.00 2.36
CA LYS A 491 24.61 -0.96 3.19
C LYS A 491 24.51 -1.92 4.37
N ALA A 492 23.30 -2.19 4.87
CA ALA A 492 23.02 -3.20 5.89
C ALA A 492 23.08 -4.64 5.31
N LEU A 493 22.47 -4.88 4.15
CA LEU A 493 22.50 -6.15 3.41
C LEU A 493 23.93 -6.58 3.06
N LYS A 494 24.77 -5.65 2.58
CA LYS A 494 26.20 -5.91 2.32
C LYS A 494 27.03 -6.21 3.58
N LYS A 495 26.49 -5.95 4.77
CA LYS A 495 27.15 -6.19 6.06
C LYS A 495 26.64 -7.45 6.78
N GLY A 496 25.79 -8.26 6.14
CA GLY A 496 25.32 -9.53 6.71
C GLY A 496 24.29 -9.38 7.82
N ILE A 497 23.51 -8.28 7.83
CA ILE A 497 22.42 -8.09 8.79
C ILE A 497 21.22 -8.92 8.33
N ASP A 498 20.67 -9.76 9.21
CA ASP A 498 19.45 -10.54 8.95
C ASP A 498 18.22 -9.62 8.94
N LEU A 499 17.75 -9.30 7.73
CA LEU A 499 16.62 -8.42 7.50
C LEU A 499 15.30 -9.02 8.01
N ASN A 500 15.17 -10.34 7.98
CA ASN A 500 13.93 -11.03 8.34
C ASN A 500 13.65 -10.88 9.84
N GLU A 501 14.71 -10.92 10.66
CA GLU A 501 14.58 -10.70 12.10
C GLU A 501 14.11 -9.28 12.43
N ALA A 502 14.64 -8.28 11.72
CA ALA A 502 14.22 -6.90 11.94
C ALA A 502 12.77 -6.63 11.52
N ILE A 503 12.31 -7.22 10.41
CA ILE A 503 10.90 -7.14 9.98
C ILE A 503 10.02 -7.82 11.03
N LYS A 504 10.36 -9.04 11.45
CA LYS A 504 9.62 -9.77 12.49
C LYS A 504 9.55 -9.00 13.81
N ASN A 505 10.63 -8.33 14.19
CA ASN A 505 10.67 -7.50 15.40
C ASN A 505 9.81 -6.24 15.26
N LYS A 506 9.80 -5.61 14.08
CA LYS A 506 8.87 -4.52 13.77
C LYS A 506 7.42 -4.99 13.93
N ASP A 507 7.03 -6.09 13.29
CA ASP A 507 5.66 -6.62 13.36
C ASP A 507 5.23 -6.94 14.79
N ARG A 508 6.16 -7.43 15.63
CA ARG A 508 5.90 -7.64 17.06
C ARG A 508 5.63 -6.33 17.79
N LEU A 509 6.45 -5.31 17.55
CA LEU A 509 6.26 -3.99 18.17
C LEU A 509 4.99 -3.30 17.68
N ASP A 510 4.59 -3.49 16.43
CA ASP A 510 3.37 -2.91 15.88
C ASP A 510 2.11 -3.62 16.41
N ARG A 511 2.16 -4.95 16.63
CA ARG A 511 1.10 -5.67 17.35
C ARG A 511 0.95 -5.22 18.80
N MET A 512 2.07 -5.04 19.52
CA MET A 512 2.06 -4.50 20.89
C MET A 512 1.50 -3.08 20.99
N ASP A 513 1.45 -2.33 19.88
CA ASP A 513 0.82 -1.01 19.84
C ASP A 513 -0.69 -1.12 19.56
N LYS A 514 -1.19 -2.23 18.97
CA LYS A 514 -2.62 -2.46 18.70
C LYS A 514 -3.35 -3.07 19.90
N ASP A 515 -2.62 -3.76 20.79
CA ASP A 515 -3.06 -4.24 22.11
C ASP A 515 -2.95 -3.14 23.19
#